data_AF-A0A7Y8HGH5-F1
#
_entry.id   AF-A0A7Y8HGH5-F1
#
_cell.length_a   1.000
_cell.length_b   1.000
_cell.length_c   1.000
_cell.angle_alpha   90.00
_cell.angle_beta   90.00
_cell.angle_gamma   90.00
#
_symmetry.space_group_name_H-M   'P 1'
#
loop_
_entity.id
_entity.type
_entity.pdbx_description
1 polymer ?
#
loop_
_entity_poly.entity_id
_entity_poly.type
_entity_poly.pdbx_seq_one_letter_code
_entity_poly.pdbx_strand_id
1 'polypeptide(L)'
;MANSSDLILKRDATEGRVWRSTLPGMWAWLLQRVSAILILLFLTLHFFLPYRRPLQFLLLLVVAVHASLGIRVFLIDLGADVKTQKALFIIFLILAVFALFFLWSYLPLGG
;
A
#
# COMPACT_ATOMS: atom_id res chain seq x y z
N MET A 1 20.33 9.00 -38.93
CA MET A 1 21.24 8.09 -38.21
C MET A 1 20.87 8.16 -36.74
N ALA A 2 20.42 7.07 -36.12
CA ALA A 2 20.08 7.08 -34.69
C ALA A 2 21.37 7.27 -33.87
N ASN A 3 21.33 8.18 -32.89
CA ASN A 3 22.47 8.45 -32.01
C ASN A 3 22.67 7.25 -31.07
N SER A 4 23.92 6.90 -30.75
CA SER A 4 24.25 5.80 -29.83
C SER A 4 23.57 5.95 -28.46
N SER A 5 23.32 7.18 -28.00
CA SER A 5 22.54 7.46 -26.79
C SER A 5 21.08 7.01 -26.91
N ASP A 6 20.45 7.20 -28.07
CA ASP A 6 19.06 6.78 -28.30
C ASP A 6 18.93 5.26 -28.30
N LEU A 7 19.94 4.56 -28.84
CA LEU A 7 19.99 3.10 -28.85
C LEU A 7 20.20 2.51 -27.44
N ILE A 8 20.97 3.19 -26.58
CA ILE A 8 21.18 2.79 -25.18
C ILE A 8 19.90 2.99 -24.37
N LEU A 9 19.24 4.15 -24.46
CA LEU A 9 17.96 4.41 -23.78
C LEU A 9 16.87 3.42 -24.20
N LYS A 10 16.82 3.07 -25.48
CA LYS A 10 15.84 2.10 -26.00
C LYS A 10 16.14 0.68 -25.50
N ARG A 11 17.41 0.30 -25.34
CA ARG A 11 17.80 -0.99 -24.72
C ARG A 11 17.44 -1.07 -23.25
N ASP A 12 17.67 0.00 -22.50
CA ASP A 12 17.36 0.06 -21.07
C ASP A 12 15.84 0.02 -20.80
N ALA A 13 15.04 0.65 -21.66
CA ALA A 13 13.57 0.58 -21.59
C ALA A 13 13.01 -0.81 -21.95
N THR A 14 13.73 -1.58 -22.79
CA THR A 14 13.31 -2.93 -23.22
C THR A 14 13.88 -4.03 -22.32
N GLU A 15 14.76 -3.69 -21.36
CA GLU A 15 15.25 -4.64 -20.36
C GLU A 15 14.13 -5.01 -19.37
N GLY A 16 13.61 -6.24 -19.48
CA GLY A 16 12.60 -6.78 -18.55
C GLY A 16 13.05 -6.88 -17.08
N ARG A 17 14.31 -6.54 -16.77
CA ARG A 17 14.85 -6.38 -15.41
C ARG A 17 14.38 -5.07 -14.76
N VAL A 18 14.39 -3.98 -15.53
CA VAL A 18 13.92 -2.66 -15.09
C VAL A 18 12.43 -2.71 -14.79
N TRP A 19 11.65 -3.33 -15.68
CA TRP A 19 10.21 -3.55 -15.48
C TRP A 19 9.89 -4.33 -14.20
N ARG A 20 10.60 -5.43 -13.93
CA ARG A 20 10.39 -6.22 -12.71
C ARG A 20 10.76 -5.47 -11.44
N SER A 21 11.70 -4.52 -11.52
CA SER A 21 12.08 -3.69 -10.38
C SER A 21 11.04 -2.61 -10.04
N THR A 22 10.25 -2.15 -11.01
CA THR A 22 9.18 -1.16 -10.82
C THR A 22 7.83 -1.79 -10.41
N LEU A 23 7.63 -3.09 -10.67
CA LEU A 23 6.40 -3.82 -10.30
C LEU A 23 5.98 -3.59 -8.83
N PRO A 24 6.84 -3.75 -7.81
CA PRO A 24 6.43 -3.56 -6.40
C PRO A 24 5.97 -2.12 -6.11
N GLY A 25 6.59 -1.13 -6.77
CA GLY A 25 6.21 0.28 -6.64
C GLY A 25 4.86 0.59 -7.28
N MET A 26 4.61 0.08 -8.49
CA MET A 26 3.34 0.24 -9.18
C MET A 26 2.18 -0.40 -8.40
N TRP A 27 2.37 -1.62 -7.90
CA TRP A 27 1.35 -2.30 -7.08
C TRP A 27 1.08 -1.56 -5.78
N ALA A 28 2.12 -1.09 -5.08
CA ALA A 28 1.95 -0.29 -3.87
C ALA A 28 1.17 1.00 -4.13
N TRP A 29 1.43 1.68 -5.25
CA TRP A 29 0.68 2.85 -5.67
C TRP A 29 -0.79 2.54 -5.97
N LEU A 30 -1.06 1.46 -6.71
CA LEU A 30 -2.42 1.06 -7.05
C LEU A 30 -3.22 0.69 -5.80
N LEU A 31 -2.61 -0.09 -4.90
CA LEU A 31 -3.19 -0.44 -3.61
C LEU A 31 -3.51 0.80 -2.76
N GLN A 32 -2.68 1.84 -2.81
CA GLN A 32 -2.95 3.11 -2.12
C GLN A 32 -4.22 3.81 -2.63
N ARG A 33 -4.45 3.81 -3.95
CA ARG A 33 -5.63 4.44 -4.56
C ARG A 33 -6.89 3.63 -4.31
N VAL A 34 -6.83 2.32 -4.54
CA VAL A 34 -7.98 1.43 -4.35
C VAL A 34 -8.39 1.38 -2.88
N SER A 35 -7.44 1.33 -1.95
CA SER A 35 -7.74 1.35 -0.52
C SER A 35 -8.45 2.64 -0.08
N ALA A 36 -8.06 3.80 -0.60
CA ALA A 36 -8.75 5.07 -0.30
C ALA A 36 -10.23 5.03 -0.70
N ILE A 37 -10.52 4.52 -1.91
CA ILE A 37 -11.89 4.37 -2.41
C ILE A 37 -12.68 3.38 -1.54
N LEU A 38 -12.07 2.25 -1.19
CA LEU A 38 -12.69 1.25 -0.32
C LEU A 38 -12.95 1.77 1.09
N ILE A 39 -12.08 2.63 1.65
CA ILE A 39 -12.33 3.28 2.94
C ILE A 39 -13.59 4.12 2.89
N LEU A 40 -13.74 4.97 1.86
CA LEU A 40 -14.95 5.79 1.71
C LEU A 40 -16.22 4.93 1.62
N LEU A 41 -16.16 3.85 0.85
CA LEU A 41 -17.25 2.89 0.71
C LEU A 41 -17.58 2.21 2.05
N PHE A 42 -16.60 1.58 2.70
CA PHE A 42 -16.82 0.82 3.93
C PHE A 42 -17.15 1.70 5.13
N LEU A 43 -16.61 2.92 5.20
CA LEU A 43 -16.98 3.89 6.23
C LEU A 43 -18.45 4.29 6.08
N THR A 44 -18.89 4.58 4.85
CA THR A 44 -20.29 4.86 4.55
C THR A 44 -21.18 3.68 4.95
N LEU A 45 -20.79 2.46 4.57
CA LEU A 45 -21.54 1.25 4.93
C LEU A 45 -21.55 0.99 6.44
N HIS A 46 -20.44 1.23 7.13
CA HIS A 46 -20.33 1.10 8.58
C HIS A 46 -21.22 2.09 9.32
N PHE A 47 -21.39 3.31 8.78
CA PHE A 47 -22.33 4.28 9.34
C PHE A 47 -23.77 3.76 9.37
N PHE A 48 -24.22 3.08 8.30
CA PHE A 48 -25.57 2.50 8.24
C PHE A 48 -25.68 1.12 8.89
N LEU A 49 -24.61 0.33 8.90
CA LEU A 49 -24.59 -1.06 9.36
C LEU A 49 -23.46 -1.28 10.40
N PRO A 50 -23.46 -0.55 11.53
CA PRO A 50 -22.31 -0.49 12.42
C PRO A 50 -21.98 -1.83 13.08
N TYR A 51 -22.98 -2.67 13.33
CA TYR A 51 -22.81 -3.96 14.03
C TYR A 51 -22.41 -5.13 13.11
N ARG A 52 -22.30 -4.92 11.79
CA ARG A 52 -21.88 -5.98 10.88
C ARG A 52 -20.38 -6.23 11.02
N ARG A 53 -20.02 -7.32 11.72
CA ARG A 53 -18.63 -7.74 11.93
C ARG A 53 -17.77 -7.81 10.67
N PRO A 54 -18.25 -8.33 9.52
CA PRO A 54 -17.44 -8.34 8.30
C PRO A 54 -17.09 -6.92 7.84
N LEU A 55 -17.99 -5.95 8.01
CA LEU A 55 -17.73 -4.55 7.62
C LEU A 55 -16.71 -3.89 8.55
N GLN A 56 -16.79 -4.14 9.86
CA GLN A 56 -15.79 -3.64 10.81
C GLN A 56 -14.40 -4.20 10.48
N PHE A 57 -14.30 -5.50 10.22
CA PHE A 57 -13.04 -6.15 9.86
C PHE A 57 -12.47 -5.62 8.55
N LEU A 58 -13.28 -5.56 7.49
CA LEU A 58 -12.86 -5.07 6.18
C LEU A 58 -12.44 -3.60 6.24
N LEU A 59 -13.20 -2.75 6.94
CA LEU A 59 -12.84 -1.35 7.15
C LEU A 59 -11.49 -1.24 7.87
N LEU A 60 -11.31 -1.98 8.98
CA LEU A 60 -10.06 -1.97 9.74
C LEU A 60 -8.87 -2.45 8.91
N LEU A 61 -9.03 -3.53 8.14
CA LEU A 61 -8.02 -4.06 7.23
C LEU A 61 -7.60 -3.01 6.20
N VAL A 62 -8.56 -2.38 5.52
CA VAL A 62 -8.26 -1.42 4.46
C VAL A 62 -7.64 -0.14 5.05
N VAL A 63 -8.12 0.35 6.19
CA VAL A 63 -7.53 1.50 6.90
C VAL A 63 -6.09 1.20 7.32
N ALA A 64 -5.81 0.04 7.91
CA ALA A 64 -4.47 -0.34 8.33
C ALA A 64 -3.50 -0.42 7.14
N VAL A 65 -3.93 -1.02 6.03
CA VAL A 65 -3.14 -1.08 4.79
C VAL A 65 -2.88 0.33 4.23
N HIS A 66 -3.93 1.15 4.11
CA HIS A 66 -3.83 2.50 3.55
C HIS A 66 -2.92 3.42 4.38
N ALA A 67 -3.10 3.41 5.70
CA ALA A 67 -2.29 4.22 6.61
C ALA A 67 -0.82 3.81 6.55
N SER A 68 -0.55 2.50 6.55
CA SER A 68 0.80 1.97 6.51
C SER A 68 1.54 2.29 5.20
N LEU A 69 0.87 2.10 4.05
CA LEU A 69 1.40 2.49 2.75
C LEU A 69 1.53 4.03 2.62
N GLY A 70 0.63 4.79 3.24
CA GLY A 70 0.70 6.26 3.31
C GLY A 70 1.92 6.76 4.08
N ILE A 71 2.20 6.20 5.26
CA ILE A 71 3.40 6.53 6.05
C ILE A 71 4.66 6.20 5.25
N ARG A 72 4.69 5.09 4.52
CA ARG A 72 5.81 4.76 3.63
C ARG A 72 6.05 5.85 2.59
N VAL A 73 5.01 6.31 1.89
CA VAL A 73 5.12 7.38 0.89
C VAL A 73 5.64 8.66 1.54
N PHE A 74 5.09 9.03 2.69
CA PHE A 74 5.52 10.21 3.45
C PHE A 74 7.01 10.15 3.84
N LEU A 75 7.51 8.99 4.28
CA LEU A 75 8.93 8.82 4.62
C LEU A 75 9.85 8.91 3.39
N ILE A 76 9.39 8.43 2.24
CA ILE A 76 10.13 8.57 0.97
C ILE A 76 10.22 10.04 0.58
N ASP A 77 9.14 10.80 0.74
CA ASP A 77 9.09 12.23 0.43
C ASP A 77 10.00 13.06 1.36
N LEU A 78 10.26 12.59 2.59
CA LEU A 78 11.23 13.19 3.52
C LEU A 78 12.70 12.87 3.19
N GLY A 79 12.96 12.08 2.15
CA GLY A 79 14.32 11.79 1.68
C GLY A 79 14.89 10.44 2.12
N ALA A 80 14.05 9.46 2.49
CA ALA A 80 14.52 8.11 2.77
C ALA A 80 15.20 7.47 1.53
N ASP A 81 16.39 6.90 1.74
CA ASP A 81 17.22 6.35 0.66
C ASP A 81 16.50 5.21 -0.10
N VAL A 82 16.67 5.19 -1.43
CA VAL A 82 16.05 4.23 -2.35
C VAL A 82 16.44 2.79 -1.99
N LYS A 83 17.62 2.58 -1.40
CA LYS A 83 18.08 1.26 -0.92
C LYS A 83 17.20 0.70 0.20
N THR A 84 16.57 1.56 0.99
CA THR A 84 15.67 1.17 2.10
C THR A 84 14.23 0.91 1.66
N GLN A 85 13.85 1.24 0.42
CA GLN A 85 12.48 1.12 -0.10
C GLN A 85 11.86 -0.27 0.09
N LYS A 86 12.64 -1.33 -0.17
CA LYS A 86 12.18 -2.72 -0.02
C LYS A 86 12.00 -3.09 1.46
N ALA A 87 12.92 -2.66 2.32
CA ALA A 87 12.83 -2.89 3.76
C ALA A 87 11.62 -2.14 4.35
N LEU A 88 11.43 -0.87 3.99
CA LEU A 88 10.29 -0.07 4.40
C LEU A 88 8.98 -0.73 3.97
N PHE A 89 8.88 -1.22 2.73
CA PHE A 89 7.67 -1.92 2.27
C PHE A 89 7.31 -3.12 3.16
N ILE A 90 8.29 -3.96 3.51
CA ILE A 90 8.06 -5.13 4.37
C ILE A 90 7.71 -4.71 5.79
N ILE A 91 8.42 -3.74 6.36
CA ILE A 91 8.18 -3.22 7.71
C ILE A 91 6.74 -2.69 7.83
N PHE A 92 6.30 -1.89 6.87
CA PHE A 92 4.95 -1.34 6.85
C PHE A 92 3.88 -2.42 6.63
N LEU A 93 4.14 -3.44 5.83
CA LEU A 93 3.24 -4.59 5.73
C LEU A 93 3.09 -5.33 7.06
N ILE A 94 4.20 -5.61 7.75
CA ILE A 94 4.19 -6.24 9.07
C ILE A 94 3.46 -5.36 10.08
N LEU A 95 3.70 -4.05 10.06
CA LEU A 95 3.03 -3.09 10.95
C LEU A 95 1.52 -3.07 10.71
N ALA A 96 1.07 -3.14 9.45
CA ALA A 96 -0.35 -3.20 9.12
C ALA A 96 -1.01 -4.48 9.65
N VAL A 97 -0.36 -5.63 9.48
CA VAL A 97 -0.85 -6.93 9.99
C VAL A 97 -0.87 -6.93 11.52
N PHE A 98 0.17 -6.42 12.15
CA PHE A 98 0.24 -6.28 13.61
C PHE A 98 -0.87 -5.38 14.14
N ALA A 99 -1.03 -4.19 13.56
CA ALA A 99 -2.09 -3.25 13.94
C ALA A 99 -3.48 -3.86 13.77
N LEU A 100 -3.72 -4.56 12.66
CA LEU A 100 -4.97 -5.28 12.41
C LEU A 100 -5.24 -6.31 13.52
N PHE A 101 -4.28 -7.20 13.80
CA PHE A 101 -4.46 -8.24 14.80
C PHE A 101 -4.64 -7.67 16.21
N PHE A 102 -3.83 -6.69 16.57
CA PHE A 102 -3.90 -6.00 17.86
C PHE A 102 -5.24 -5.28 18.02
N LEU A 103 -5.64 -4.43 17.09
CA LEU A 103 -6.91 -3.70 17.19
C LEU A 103 -8.11 -4.66 17.18
N TRP A 104 -8.04 -5.73 16.39
CA TRP A 104 -9.10 -6.74 16.34
C TRP A 104 -9.25 -7.51 17.64
N SER A 105 -8.16 -7.82 18.35
CA SER A 105 -8.24 -8.55 19.64
C SER A 105 -8.82 -7.70 20.77
N TYR A 106 -8.70 -6.37 20.69
CA TYR A 106 -9.27 -5.42 21.66
C TYR A 106 -10.66 -4.91 21.28
N LEU A 107 -11.12 -5.10 20.03
CA LEU A 107 -12.48 -4.72 19.69
C LEU A 107 -13.43 -5.61 20.50
N PRO A 108 -14.21 -5.04 21.45
CA PRO A 108 -15.12 -5.83 22.26
C PRO A 108 -15.99 -6.61 21.29
N LEU A 109 -16.06 -7.92 21.52
CA LEU A 109 -16.92 -8.77 20.74
C LEU A 109 -18.36 -8.33 21.07
N GLY A 110 -18.89 -7.35 20.35
CA GLY A 110 -20.30 -6.99 20.43
C GLY A 110 -21.10 -8.28 20.25
N GLY A 111 -21.80 -8.66 21.32
CA GLY A 111 -22.74 -9.77 21.36
C GLY A 111 -23.93 -9.51 20.47
#